data_AF-C4YWP3-F1
#
_entry.id   AF-C4YWP3-F1
#
_cell.length_a   1.000
_cell.length_b   1.000
_cell.length_c   1.000
_cell.angle_alpha   90.00
_cell.angle_beta   90.00
_cell.angle_gamma   90.00
#
_symmetry.space_group_name_H-M   'P 1'
#
loop_
_entity.id
_entity.type
_entity.pdbx_description
1 polymer ?
#
loop_
_entity_poly.entity_id
_entity_poly.type
_entity_poly.pdbx_seq_one_letter_code
_entity_poly.pdbx_strand_id
1 'polypeptide(L)'
;MFGESSDMRTLLASNSPDAKFAIDLFVYRIVLEIGKLTAALEGLDCLIFTAGVGQNSAVIREMITEKLLWLGIKIDDTKNQKNEYIISAESSKVKVFAVPTNEELIIAEEVMKFL
;
A
#
# COMPACT_ATOMS: atom_id res chain seq x y z
N MET A 1 -15.55 -4.25 -21.15
CA MET A 1 -14.29 -3.59 -20.78
C MET A 1 -14.65 -2.13 -20.50
N PHE A 2 -15.01 -1.81 -19.27
CA PHE A 2 -15.42 -0.46 -18.87
C PHE A 2 -14.64 -0.12 -17.61
N GLY A 3 -13.74 0.85 -17.74
CA GLY A 3 -12.84 1.33 -16.71
C GLY A 3 -12.03 2.45 -17.34
N GLU A 4 -12.16 3.66 -16.78
CA GLU A 4 -11.62 4.89 -17.37
C GLU A 4 -10.11 4.81 -17.66
N SER A 5 -9.35 4.15 -16.77
CA SER A 5 -7.92 3.92 -16.93
C SER A 5 -7.46 2.76 -16.06
N SER A 6 -6.35 2.12 -16.45
CA SER A 6 -5.62 1.19 -15.59
C SER A 6 -4.52 1.87 -14.76
N ASP A 7 -4.21 3.15 -15.02
CA ASP A 7 -3.26 3.93 -14.22
C ASP A 7 -3.97 4.59 -13.04
N MET A 8 -3.57 4.21 -11.82
CA MET A 8 -4.13 4.76 -10.58
C MET A 8 -3.97 6.28 -10.47
N ARG A 9 -2.91 6.86 -11.06
CA ARG A 9 -2.71 8.32 -11.05
C ARG A 9 -3.77 9.04 -11.87
N THR A 10 -4.14 8.47 -13.02
CA THR A 10 -5.23 8.99 -13.85
C THR A 10 -6.56 8.90 -13.10
N LEU A 11 -6.83 7.77 -12.45
CA LEU A 11 -8.07 7.59 -11.67
C LEU A 11 -8.16 8.58 -10.51
N LEU A 12 -7.07 8.80 -9.77
CA LEU A 12 -7.03 9.75 -8.65
C LEU A 12 -7.21 11.22 -9.07
N ALA A 13 -6.85 11.55 -10.31
CA ALA A 13 -7.06 12.89 -10.86
C ALA A 13 -8.47 13.09 -11.45
N SER A 14 -9.26 12.02 -11.58
CA SER A 14 -10.59 12.05 -12.16
C SER A 14 -11.66 12.28 -11.10
N ASN A 15 -12.68 13.06 -11.47
CA ASN A 15 -13.87 13.27 -10.64
C ASN A 15 -15.04 12.36 -11.05
N SER A 16 -14.81 11.38 -11.92
CA SER A 16 -15.88 10.51 -12.39
C SER A 16 -16.33 9.53 -11.29
N PRO A 17 -17.64 9.19 -11.24
CA PRO A 17 -18.12 8.15 -10.33
C PRO A 17 -17.44 6.80 -10.56
N ASP A 18 -17.09 6.49 -11.81
CA ASP A 18 -16.44 5.23 -12.19
C ASP A 18 -15.00 5.16 -11.68
N ALA A 19 -14.25 6.26 -11.73
CA ALA A 19 -12.90 6.33 -11.18
C ALA A 19 -12.92 6.15 -9.66
N LYS A 20 -13.84 6.83 -8.96
CA LYS A 20 -14.02 6.65 -7.52
C LYS A 20 -14.36 5.21 -7.18
N PHE A 21 -15.31 4.60 -7.90
CA PHE A 21 -15.68 3.20 -7.68
C PHE A 21 -14.50 2.25 -7.91
N ALA A 22 -13.69 2.48 -8.93
CA ALA A 22 -12.50 1.66 -9.20
C ALA A 22 -11.47 1.76 -8.06
N ILE A 23 -11.21 2.97 -7.54
CA ILE A 23 -10.32 3.18 -6.40
C ILE A 23 -10.87 2.50 -5.14
N ASP A 24 -12.15 2.68 -4.84
CA ASP A 24 -12.80 2.09 -3.67
C ASP A 24 -12.75 0.55 -3.73
N LEU A 25 -13.02 -0.04 -4.89
CA LEU A 25 -12.92 -1.49 -5.10
C LEU A 25 -11.48 -1.98 -4.95
N PHE A 26 -10.50 -1.22 -5.45
CA PHE A 26 -9.08 -1.54 -5.30
C PHE A 26 -8.66 -1.57 -3.82
N VAL A 27 -8.98 -0.50 -3.07
CA VAL A 27 -8.71 -0.41 -1.62
C VAL A 27 -9.42 -1.53 -0.86
N TYR A 28 -10.69 -1.78 -1.18
CA TYR A 28 -11.48 -2.84 -0.55
C TYR A 28 -10.83 -4.22 -0.71
N ARG A 29 -10.36 -4.56 -1.92
CA ARG A 29 -9.69 -5.85 -2.17
C ARG A 29 -8.39 -6.00 -1.38
N ILE A 30 -7.59 -4.93 -1.28
CA ILE A 30 -6.37 -4.96 -0.47
C ILE A 30 -6.68 -5.18 1.01
N VAL A 31 -7.69 -4.47 1.53
CA VAL A 31 -8.13 -4.60 2.92
C VAL A 31 -8.61 -6.04 3.23
N LEU A 32 -9.36 -6.66 2.32
CA LEU A 32 -9.76 -8.06 2.46
C LEU A 32 -8.56 -9.00 2.50
N GLU A 33 -7.57 -8.80 1.63
CA GLU A 33 -6.40 -9.66 1.56
C GLU A 33 -5.54 -9.53 2.82
N ILE A 34 -5.34 -8.30 3.32
CA ILE A 34 -4.65 -8.06 4.60
C ILE A 34 -5.41 -8.77 5.72
N GLY A 35 -6.72 -8.58 5.82
CA GLY A 35 -7.53 -9.23 6.86
C GLY A 35 -7.45 -10.76 6.81
N LYS A 36 -7.50 -11.34 5.60
CA LYS A 36 -7.36 -12.80 5.39
C LYS A 36 -6.01 -13.32 5.87
N LEU A 37 -4.92 -12.65 5.48
CA LEU A 37 -3.56 -13.05 5.85
C LEU A 37 -3.30 -12.84 7.35
N THR A 38 -3.74 -11.71 7.92
CA THR A 38 -3.65 -11.46 9.36
C THR A 38 -4.40 -12.52 10.16
N ALA A 39 -5.59 -12.92 9.73
CA ALA A 39 -6.34 -13.98 10.39
C ALA A 39 -5.64 -15.34 10.28
N ALA A 40 -5.09 -15.67 9.10
CA ALA A 40 -4.37 -16.93 8.89
C ALA A 40 -3.05 -17.02 9.66
N LEU A 41 -2.39 -15.88 9.90
CA LEU A 41 -1.14 -15.76 10.66
C LEU A 41 -1.37 -15.52 12.16
N GLU A 42 -2.63 -15.42 12.60
CA GLU A 42 -3.02 -15.12 13.99
C GLU A 42 -2.44 -13.80 14.54
N GLY A 43 -2.11 -12.84 13.66
CA GLY A 43 -1.51 -11.58 14.06
C GLY A 43 -0.91 -10.78 12.89
N LEU A 44 -0.45 -9.57 13.21
CA LEU A 44 0.25 -8.70 12.28
C LEU A 44 1.17 -7.74 13.05
N ASP A 45 2.48 -7.94 12.94
CA ASP A 45 3.47 -7.04 13.55
C ASP A 45 3.82 -5.85 12.65
N CYS A 46 3.75 -6.07 11.34
CA CYS A 46 4.24 -5.12 10.35
C CYS A 46 3.43 -5.18 9.04
N LEU A 47 3.15 -4.02 8.46
CA LEU A 47 2.61 -3.85 7.12
C LEU A 47 3.60 -3.06 6.25
N ILE A 48 4.00 -3.64 5.12
CA ILE A 48 4.97 -3.00 4.21
C ILE A 48 4.27 -2.67 2.89
N PHE A 49 4.26 -1.39 2.55
CA PHE A 49 3.92 -0.93 1.21
C PHE A 49 5.21 -0.86 0.37
N THR A 50 5.23 -1.59 -0.74
CA THR A 50 6.35 -1.59 -1.67
C THR A 50 5.83 -1.71 -3.10
N ALA A 51 6.68 -1.35 -4.07
CA ALA A 51 6.40 -1.37 -5.50
C ALA A 51 5.16 -0.57 -5.95
N GLY A 52 5.12 -0.26 -7.24
CA GLY A 52 3.91 0.22 -7.94
C GLY A 52 3.09 1.28 -7.19
N VAL A 53 1.80 1.02 -7.03
CA VAL A 53 0.83 1.96 -6.44
C VAL A 53 1.03 2.12 -4.93
N GLY A 54 1.36 1.04 -4.20
CA GLY A 54 1.55 1.08 -2.76
C GLY A 54 2.71 1.97 -2.33
N GLN A 55 3.80 1.96 -3.09
CA GLN A 55 4.95 2.84 -2.85
C GLN A 55 4.71 4.28 -3.25
N ASN A 56 4.00 4.53 -4.35
CA ASN A 56 3.98 5.84 -4.99
C ASN A 56 2.75 6.69 -4.67
N SER A 57 1.75 6.13 -3.98
CA SER A 57 0.52 6.85 -3.64
C SER A 57 0.28 6.89 -2.13
N ALA A 58 0.65 8.00 -1.51
CA ALA A 58 0.37 8.28 -0.10
C ALA A 58 -1.13 8.24 0.20
N VAL A 59 -1.96 8.75 -0.72
CA VAL A 59 -3.43 8.75 -0.61
C VAL A 59 -3.97 7.33 -0.56
N ILE A 60 -3.48 6.43 -1.41
CA ILE A 60 -3.94 5.03 -1.39
C ILE A 60 -3.54 4.33 -0.09
N ARG A 61 -2.32 4.57 0.41
CA ARG A 61 -1.90 4.02 1.72
C ARG A 61 -2.81 4.51 2.83
N GLU A 62 -3.12 5.81 2.84
CA GLU A 62 -4.04 6.42 3.80
C GLU A 62 -5.41 5.74 3.76
N MET A 63 -6.05 5.69 2.59
CA MET A 63 -7.36 5.03 2.39
C MET A 63 -7.37 3.56 2.87
N ILE A 64 -6.29 2.81 2.65
CA ILE A 64 -6.16 1.43 3.13
C ILE A 64 -6.05 1.40 4.66
N THR A 65 -5.14 2.20 5.23
CA THR A 65 -4.87 2.19 6.67
C THR A 65 -6.05 2.70 7.50
N GLU A 66 -6.86 3.62 6.98
CA GLU A 66 -8.11 4.05 7.61
C GLU A 66 -9.08 2.87 7.83
N LYS A 67 -9.18 1.94 6.88
CA LYS A 67 -10.03 0.74 7.01
C LYS A 67 -9.47 -0.29 7.99
N LEU A 68 -8.21 -0.15 8.39
CA LEU A 68 -7.49 -1.09 9.25
C LEU A 68 -7.18 -0.52 10.64
N LEU A 69 -7.76 0.64 11.00
CA LEU A 69 -7.61 1.25 12.33
C LEU A 69 -7.96 0.27 13.47
N TRP A 70 -8.92 -0.63 13.25
CA TRP A 70 -9.35 -1.63 14.23
C TRP A 70 -8.28 -2.70 14.52
N LEU A 71 -7.34 -2.94 13.58
CA LEU A 71 -6.13 -3.75 13.81
C LEU A 71 -5.04 -2.97 14.57
N GLY A 72 -5.27 -1.69 14.90
CA GLY A 72 -4.29 -0.83 15.54
C GLY A 72 -3.25 -0.22 14.58
N ILE A 73 -3.47 -0.34 13.28
CA ILE A 73 -2.65 0.30 12.24
C ILE A 73 -2.98 1.79 12.20
N LYS A 74 -1.98 2.65 12.37
CA LYS A 74 -2.10 4.11 12.31
C LYS A 74 -0.87 4.68 11.63
N ILE A 75 -1.06 5.58 10.68
CA ILE A 75 0.02 6.27 10.00
C ILE A 75 0.13 7.72 10.44
N ASP A 76 1.31 8.29 10.28
CA ASP A 76 1.58 9.71 10.41
C ASP A 76 1.47 10.34 9.02
N ASP A 77 0.54 11.28 8.84
CA ASP A 77 0.26 11.87 7.53
C ASP A 77 1.49 12.60 6.96
N THR A 78 2.28 13.25 7.81
CA THR A 78 3.48 13.97 7.36
C THR A 78 4.54 12.99 6.86
N LYS A 79 4.80 11.91 7.61
CA LYS A 79 5.73 10.86 7.18
C LYS A 79 5.25 10.14 5.92
N ASN A 80 3.93 9.88 5.85
CA ASN A 80 3.30 9.24 4.70
C ASN A 80 3.44 10.06 3.43
N GLN A 81 3.13 11.36 3.48
CA GLN A 81 3.22 12.27 2.33
C GLN A 81 4.67 12.49 1.86
N LYS A 82 5.63 12.48 2.78
CA LYS A 82 7.07 12.53 2.46
C LYS A 82 7.64 11.20 1.96
N ASN A 83 6.83 10.14 1.95
CA ASN A 83 7.25 8.78 1.60
C ASN A 83 8.47 8.32 2.43
N GLU A 84 8.46 8.64 3.73
CA GLU A 84 9.52 8.20 4.65
C GLU A 84 9.53 6.66 4.79
N TYR A 85 10.68 6.10 5.16
CA TYR A 85 10.84 4.66 5.27
C TYR A 85 9.86 4.02 6.26
N ILE A 86 9.61 4.69 7.40
CA ILE A 86 8.60 4.32 8.39
C ILE A 86 7.52 5.40 8.39
N ILE A 87 6.29 4.98 8.11
CA ILE A 87 5.13 5.88 8.05
C ILE A 87 4.14 5.66 9.19
N SER A 88 4.32 4.64 10.04
CA SER A 88 3.47 4.45 11.22
C SER A 88 3.60 5.61 12.21
N ALA A 89 2.47 6.02 12.78
CA ALA A 89 2.45 6.93 13.92
C ALA A 89 3.00 6.22 15.17
N GLU A 90 3.55 7.00 16.12
CA GLU A 90 4.09 6.47 17.38
C GLU A 90 3.05 5.69 18.21
N SER A 91 1.76 5.99 18.03
CA SER A 91 0.66 5.31 18.72
C SER A 91 0.15 4.05 18.00
N SER A 92 0.77 3.66 16.88
CA SER A 92 0.37 2.46 16.15
C SER A 92 0.89 1.19 16.83
N LYS A 93 0.06 0.15 16.86
CA LYS A 93 0.46 -1.18 17.36
C LYS A 93 1.23 -1.99 16.31
N VAL A 94 1.03 -1.68 15.04
CA VAL A 94 1.62 -2.36 13.89
C VAL A 94 2.57 -1.38 13.22
N LYS A 95 3.81 -1.79 12.94
CA LYS A 95 4.73 -0.92 12.19
C LYS A 95 4.30 -0.85 10.73
N VAL A 96 4.36 0.35 10.14
CA VAL A 96 4.01 0.56 8.73
C VAL A 96 5.19 1.17 8.00
N PHE A 97 5.60 0.53 6.91
CA PHE A 97 6.74 0.97 6.10
C PHE A 97 6.31 1.31 4.68
N ALA A 98 6.97 2.31 4.09
CA ALA A 98 6.93 2.58 2.65
C ALA A 98 8.34 2.34 2.09
N VAL A 99 8.56 1.14 1.55
CA VAL A 99 9.88 0.69 1.12
C VAL A 99 9.96 0.70 -0.40
N PRO A 100 10.88 1.45 -1.01
CA PRO A 100 11.12 1.34 -2.44
C PRO A 100 11.60 -0.07 -2.78
N THR A 101 10.97 -0.69 -3.78
CA THR A 101 11.51 -1.93 -4.35
C THR A 101 12.59 -1.56 -5.38
N ASN A 102 13.61 -2.41 -5.51
CA ASN A 102 14.57 -2.35 -6.61
C ASN A 102 14.65 -3.74 -7.25
N GLU A 103 13.70 -4.02 -8.13
CA GLU A 103 13.57 -5.31 -8.82
C GLU A 103 14.80 -5.61 -9.69
N GLU A 104 15.39 -4.58 -10.30
CA GLU A 104 16.57 -4.69 -11.15
C GLU A 104 17.80 -5.16 -10.35
N LEU A 105 17.97 -4.65 -9.13
CA LEU A 105 19.07 -5.07 -8.25
C LEU A 105 18.95 -6.56 -7.88
N ILE A 106 17.75 -7.02 -7.53
CA ILE A 106 17.54 -8.44 -7.19
C ILE A 106 17.83 -9.35 -8.38
N ILE A 107 17.42 -8.96 -9.59
CA ILE A 107 17.73 -9.72 -10.81
C ILE A 107 19.24 -9.74 -11.05
N ALA A 108 19.92 -8.59 -10.90
CA ALA A 108 21.37 -8.51 -11.09
C ALA A 108 22.14 -9.36 -10.07
N GLU A 109 21.77 -9.30 -8.78
CA GLU A 109 22.36 -10.14 -7.74
C GLU A 109 22.13 -11.63 -7.99
N GLU A 110 20.94 -12.01 -8.47
CA GLU A 110 20.64 -13.41 -8.76
C GLU A 110 21.43 -13.92 -9.97
N VAL A 111 21.55 -13.11 -11.04
CA VAL A 111 22.38 -13.45 -12.22
C VAL A 111 23.87 -13.57 -11.85
N MET A 112 24.37 -12.68 -10.98
CA MET A 112 25.76 -12.72 -10.51
C MET A 112 26.11 -13.99 -9.72
N LYS A 113 25.14 -14.72 -9.16
CA LYS A 113 25.40 -16.03 -8.51
C LYS A 113 25.67 -17.15 -9.53
N PHE A 114 25.30 -16.96 -10.79
CA PHE A 114 25.48 -17.93 -11.88
C PHE A 114 26.67 -17.61 -12.80
N LEU A 115 27.39 -16.52 -12.53
CA LEU A 115 28.62 -16.11 -13.22
C LEU A 115 29.84 -16.34 -12.32
#